data_AF-A0A951LXV9-F1
#
_entry.id   AF-A0A951LXV9-F1
#
_cell.length_a   1.000
_cell.length_b   1.000
_cell.length_c   1.000
_cell.angle_alpha   90.00
_cell.angle_beta   90.00
_cell.angle_gamma   90.00
#
_symmetry.space_group_name_H-M   'P 1'
#
loop_
_entity.id
_entity.type
_entity.pdbx_description
1 polymer ?
#
loop_
_entity_poly.entity_id
_entity_poly.type
_entity_poly.pdbx_seq_one_letter_code
_entity_poly.pdbx_strand_id
1 'polypeptide(L)'
;MKSLSSPKTFVLLLLFIFISTCGLRLAYACGPFTRYAIFSFTKHPDMPFDKFSGGEPGVIKPSYARSYLYVAYRLMTGARFTQAEQQALTELWNARLNYGQGDEDETGGAWQLARKKVSGVTDDVQTEYYRAADKGDYTSFLNCTPDAYRNAAKTLEERIQKFGASSDEAKAWVQGQDLVFTNCAREGTMPTAAPDSAPQQVKYDRAYQIAAAHFYSMNYDEARTHFERIASDASSPWHEQAQYLVARALIRKASIGDEASRPEALAQAEAQLKKVLAETHQSALKLSAQNLLNLIKLRMNPAQLMRELTQSLLRPGPNSNLKQELWDYTILLDRYLGDSDEPADENLKKALDAGEKDELTDWLITFQAEPKDSLEHAAERWQRTNSLPWLVAALSKVEANDAKAAALMAAAERVEPASPAYATAQYHLIRLSLEKGERAVARRRLDSILQQAGLSISTANLFRHQRMLLATDLEDFLKYAERPPAAYSWDDDGREVPIDIKEDEDLKSWGGRTL
;
A
#
# COMPACT_ATOMS: atom_id res chain seq x y z
N MET A 1 -55.82 47.37 8.55
CA MET A 1 -55.13 46.07 8.65
C MET A 1 -56.12 44.96 8.31
N LYS A 2 -56.17 44.53 7.04
CA LYS A 2 -56.99 43.38 6.62
C LYS A 2 -56.07 42.19 6.44
N SER A 3 -56.31 41.16 7.25
CA SER A 3 -55.65 39.86 7.24
C SER A 3 -55.74 39.22 5.84
N LEU A 4 -54.59 39.07 5.19
CA LEU A 4 -54.39 38.20 4.04
C LEU A 4 -53.85 36.87 4.58
N SER A 5 -54.73 35.98 5.00
CA SER A 5 -54.36 34.57 5.22
C SER A 5 -55.46 33.66 4.67
N SER A 6 -55.48 33.54 3.34
CA SER A 6 -56.13 32.40 2.72
C SER A 6 -55.25 31.17 3.03
N PRO A 7 -55.82 30.05 3.51
CA PRO A 7 -55.07 28.83 3.81
C PRO A 7 -54.31 28.30 2.58
N LYS A 8 -54.79 28.63 1.36
CA LYS A 8 -54.11 28.28 0.10
C LYS A 8 -52.78 29.02 -0.06
N THR A 9 -52.70 30.28 0.36
CA THR A 9 -51.47 31.08 0.26
C THR A 9 -50.42 30.62 1.26
N PHE A 10 -50.86 30.18 2.45
CA PHE A 10 -49.97 29.63 3.48
C PHE A 10 -49.41 28.26 3.08
N VAL A 11 -50.23 27.40 2.47
CA VAL A 11 -49.78 26.10 1.93
C VAL A 11 -48.80 26.28 0.77
N LEU A 12 -49.04 27.23 -0.14
CA LEU A 12 -48.12 27.55 -1.23
C LEU A 12 -46.78 28.10 -0.71
N LEU A 13 -46.81 28.95 0.32
CA LEU A 13 -45.58 29.48 0.93
C LEU A 13 -44.79 28.37 1.64
N LEU A 14 -45.47 27.46 2.34
CA LEU A 14 -44.84 26.29 2.98
C LEU A 14 -44.25 25.33 1.94
N LEU A 15 -44.92 25.09 0.82
CA LEU A 15 -44.37 24.27 -0.27
C LEU A 15 -43.14 24.91 -0.90
N PHE A 16 -43.15 26.24 -1.08
CA PHE A 16 -42.02 26.97 -1.64
C PHE A 16 -40.81 27.01 -0.68
N ILE A 17 -41.06 27.13 0.63
CA ILE A 17 -40.04 27.04 1.67
C ILE A 17 -39.53 25.60 1.80
N PHE A 18 -40.38 24.58 1.66
CA PHE A 18 -39.96 23.17 1.69
C PHE A 18 -39.09 22.82 0.48
N ILE A 19 -39.43 23.31 -0.72
CA ILE A 19 -38.61 23.14 -1.94
C ILE A 19 -37.30 23.97 -1.88
N SER A 20 -37.29 25.09 -1.16
CA SER A 20 -36.08 25.92 -0.99
C SER A 20 -35.17 25.47 0.16
N THR A 21 -35.72 24.84 1.21
CA THR A 21 -34.95 24.34 2.38
C THR A 21 -34.57 22.87 2.24
N CYS A 22 -35.41 22.03 1.61
CA CYS A 22 -34.94 20.85 0.89
C CYS A 22 -34.44 21.32 -0.48
N GLY A 23 -33.36 22.12 -0.47
CA GLY A 23 -32.56 22.26 -1.68
C GLY A 23 -32.34 20.86 -2.24
N LEU A 24 -32.48 20.71 -3.55
CA LEU A 24 -31.95 19.57 -4.27
C LEU A 24 -30.46 19.46 -3.91
N ARG A 25 -30.16 18.83 -2.77
CA ARG A 25 -29.01 17.98 -2.67
C ARG A 25 -29.30 16.97 -3.76
N LEU A 26 -28.74 17.23 -4.95
CA LEU A 26 -28.43 16.17 -5.88
C LEU A 26 -27.81 15.11 -4.97
N ALA A 27 -28.60 14.09 -4.65
CA ALA A 27 -28.02 12.85 -4.20
C ALA A 27 -27.03 12.55 -5.31
N TYR A 28 -25.73 12.67 -5.02
CA TYR A 28 -24.71 12.08 -5.85
C TYR A 28 -25.04 10.59 -5.78
N ALA A 29 -25.90 10.15 -6.70
CA ALA A 29 -26.00 8.75 -7.00
C ALA A 29 -24.56 8.32 -7.31
N CYS A 30 -24.15 7.17 -6.78
CA CYS A 30 -22.95 6.47 -7.23
C CYS A 30 -23.15 6.05 -8.69
N GLY A 31 -23.17 7.03 -9.60
CA GLY A 31 -23.37 6.80 -11.02
C GLY A 31 -24.08 7.93 -11.76
N PRO A 32 -23.89 7.99 -13.09
CA PRO A 32 -23.27 6.94 -13.90
C PRO A 32 -21.73 6.96 -13.89
N PHE A 33 -21.11 5.81 -13.62
CA PHE A 33 -19.67 5.60 -13.82
C PHE A 33 -19.44 5.42 -15.32
N THR A 34 -18.81 6.40 -15.95
CA THR A 34 -18.51 6.34 -17.38
C THR A 34 -17.07 5.96 -17.59
N ARG A 35 -16.82 4.93 -18.39
CA ARG A 35 -15.47 4.58 -18.87
C ARG A 35 -14.83 5.80 -19.51
N TYR A 36 -13.57 6.09 -19.16
CA TYR A 36 -12.82 7.13 -19.85
C TYR A 36 -11.38 6.73 -20.14
N ALA A 37 -10.82 7.42 -21.13
CA ALA A 37 -9.43 7.27 -21.55
C ALA A 37 -8.52 8.10 -20.66
N ILE A 38 -7.54 7.45 -20.03
CA ILE A 38 -6.45 8.11 -19.32
C ILE A 38 -5.34 8.36 -20.34
N PHE A 39 -5.04 9.62 -20.64
CA PHE A 39 -3.91 9.99 -21.52
C PHE A 39 -2.61 10.17 -20.76
N SER A 40 -2.68 10.52 -19.48
CA SER A 40 -1.53 10.52 -18.59
C SER A 40 -2.00 10.29 -17.17
N PHE A 41 -1.43 9.29 -16.48
CA PHE A 41 -1.76 9.05 -15.08
C PHE A 41 -1.35 10.23 -14.19
N THR A 42 -2.19 10.56 -13.22
CA THR A 42 -2.00 11.62 -12.24
C THR A 42 -1.69 11.09 -10.85
N LYS A 43 -2.02 9.85 -10.53
CA LYS A 43 -1.84 9.25 -9.19
C LYS A 43 -0.69 8.26 -9.10
N HIS A 44 -0.27 7.72 -10.23
CA HIS A 44 0.82 6.75 -10.33
C HIS A 44 1.54 6.86 -11.69
N PRO A 45 2.73 6.24 -11.87
CA PRO A 45 3.38 6.12 -13.17
C PRO A 45 2.65 5.13 -14.10
N ASP A 46 3.00 5.10 -15.39
CA ASP A 46 2.47 4.09 -16.32
C ASP A 46 2.69 2.67 -15.81
N MET A 47 1.71 1.79 -16.04
CA MET A 47 1.85 0.35 -15.85
C MET A 47 2.44 -0.30 -17.11
N PRO A 48 3.19 -1.42 -16.99
CA PRO A 48 3.63 -2.07 -15.74
C PRO A 48 4.70 -1.24 -14.99
N PHE A 49 4.73 -1.37 -13.66
CA PHE A 49 5.54 -0.54 -12.78
C PHE A 49 7.04 -0.89 -12.73
N ASP A 50 7.43 -1.98 -13.37
CA ASP A 50 8.80 -2.46 -13.46
C ASP A 50 9.71 -1.44 -14.16
N LYS A 51 9.25 -0.78 -15.22
CA LYS A 51 10.01 0.30 -15.87
C LYS A 51 10.29 1.48 -14.94
N PHE A 52 9.28 1.88 -14.16
CA PHE A 52 9.40 2.98 -13.22
C PHE A 52 10.43 2.65 -12.13
N SER A 53 10.32 1.50 -11.48
CA SER A 53 11.29 1.05 -10.46
C SER A 53 12.66 0.66 -11.06
N GLY A 54 12.71 0.36 -12.36
CA GLY A 54 13.91 0.06 -13.14
C GLY A 54 14.75 1.27 -13.55
N GLY A 55 14.27 2.49 -13.30
CA GLY A 55 15.02 3.73 -13.57
C GLY A 55 14.52 4.56 -14.74
N GLU A 56 13.35 4.27 -15.28
CA GLU A 56 12.70 5.04 -16.35
C GLU A 56 11.46 5.78 -15.81
N PRO A 57 11.59 6.76 -14.90
CA PRO A 57 10.44 7.31 -14.18
C PRO A 57 9.53 8.24 -15.00
N GLY A 58 9.95 8.65 -16.20
CA GLY A 58 9.20 9.61 -17.02
C GLY A 58 9.06 10.99 -16.36
N VAL A 59 7.95 11.69 -16.64
CA VAL A 59 7.61 12.94 -15.95
C VAL A 59 6.97 12.64 -14.60
N ILE A 60 7.69 12.96 -13.52
CA ILE A 60 7.25 12.78 -12.13
C ILE A 60 6.32 13.92 -11.74
N LYS A 61 5.17 13.60 -11.15
CA LYS A 61 4.15 14.60 -10.76
C LYS A 61 4.01 14.69 -9.24
N PRO A 62 3.79 15.90 -8.68
CA PRO A 62 3.48 16.08 -7.25
C PRO A 62 2.28 15.24 -6.75
N SER A 63 1.32 14.96 -7.63
CA SER A 63 0.10 14.23 -7.30
C SER A 63 0.27 12.71 -7.20
N TYR A 64 1.46 12.16 -7.49
CA TYR A 64 1.72 10.74 -7.33
C TYR A 64 1.65 10.30 -5.86
N ALA A 65 1.15 9.09 -5.63
CA ALA A 65 1.15 8.51 -4.28
C ALA A 65 2.59 8.40 -3.75
N ARG A 66 2.76 8.60 -2.43
CA ARG A 66 4.06 8.75 -1.75
C ARG A 66 5.03 7.58 -1.97
N SER A 67 4.50 6.37 -2.17
CA SER A 67 5.31 5.19 -2.49
C SER A 67 6.04 5.31 -3.84
N TYR A 68 5.43 5.96 -4.83
CA TYR A 68 6.08 6.21 -6.12
C TYR A 68 7.06 7.38 -6.00
N LEU A 69 6.72 8.40 -5.22
CA LEU A 69 7.61 9.54 -4.98
C LEU A 69 8.87 9.15 -4.19
N TYR A 70 8.79 8.20 -3.26
CA TYR A 70 9.96 7.58 -2.63
C TYR A 70 10.91 6.97 -3.67
N VAL A 71 10.35 6.20 -4.61
CA VAL A 71 11.14 5.58 -5.69
C VAL A 71 11.79 6.64 -6.57
N ALA A 72 11.03 7.66 -6.97
CA ALA A 72 11.57 8.80 -7.73
C ALA A 72 12.72 9.51 -6.98
N TYR A 73 12.55 9.77 -5.68
CA TYR A 73 13.57 10.37 -4.85
C TYR A 73 14.85 9.51 -4.80
N ARG A 74 14.71 8.19 -4.56
CA ARG A 74 15.84 7.26 -4.49
C ARG A 74 16.59 7.16 -5.83
N LEU A 75 15.87 7.15 -6.95
CA LEU A 75 16.47 7.18 -8.30
C LEU A 75 17.24 8.49 -8.55
N MET A 76 16.65 9.64 -8.20
CA MET A 76 17.28 10.96 -8.38
C MET A 76 18.49 11.20 -7.48
N THR A 77 18.61 10.47 -6.37
CA THR A 77 19.80 10.48 -5.50
C THR A 77 20.87 9.48 -5.95
N GLY A 78 20.65 8.79 -7.08
CA GLY A 78 21.62 7.90 -7.72
C GLY A 78 21.58 6.45 -7.23
N ALA A 79 20.66 6.09 -6.34
CA ALA A 79 20.49 4.72 -5.87
C ALA A 79 19.57 3.93 -6.83
N ARG A 80 20.00 2.72 -7.18
CA ARG A 80 19.22 1.77 -7.97
C ARG A 80 18.60 0.70 -7.09
N PHE A 81 17.46 0.17 -7.52
CA PHE A 81 16.80 -0.96 -6.88
C PHE A 81 17.33 -2.28 -7.44
N THR A 82 17.65 -3.22 -6.55
CA THR A 82 17.87 -4.62 -6.91
C THR A 82 16.59 -5.24 -7.47
N GLN A 83 16.70 -6.38 -8.17
CA GLN A 83 15.52 -7.10 -8.69
C GLN A 83 14.54 -7.48 -7.57
N ALA A 84 15.06 -7.91 -6.41
CA ALA A 84 14.23 -8.23 -5.24
C ALA A 84 13.49 -7.00 -4.70
N GLU A 85 14.12 -5.83 -4.70
CA GLU A 85 13.46 -4.59 -4.29
C GLU A 85 12.42 -4.11 -5.32
N GLN A 86 12.69 -4.24 -6.63
CA GLN A 86 11.71 -3.93 -7.69
C GLN A 86 10.47 -4.83 -7.57
N GLN A 87 10.67 -6.11 -7.27
CA GLN A 87 9.58 -7.03 -6.97
C GLN A 87 8.81 -6.59 -5.70
N ALA A 88 9.50 -6.28 -4.61
CA ALA A 88 8.88 -5.81 -3.37
C ALA A 88 8.04 -4.53 -3.56
N LEU A 89 8.50 -3.60 -4.41
CA LEU A 89 7.76 -2.40 -4.79
C LEU A 89 6.52 -2.73 -5.64
N THR A 90 6.66 -3.63 -6.61
CA THR A 90 5.53 -4.07 -7.45
C THR A 90 4.46 -4.74 -6.60
N GLU A 91 4.86 -5.61 -5.67
CA GLU A 91 3.94 -6.24 -4.73
C GLU A 91 3.26 -5.24 -3.79
N LEU A 92 3.98 -4.20 -3.35
CA LEU A 92 3.40 -3.09 -2.57
C LEU A 92 2.30 -2.38 -3.37
N TRP A 93 2.57 -2.01 -4.61
CA TRP A 93 1.63 -1.26 -5.44
C TRP A 93 0.42 -2.08 -5.84
N ASN A 94 0.62 -3.35 -6.23
CA ASN A 94 -0.49 -4.25 -6.55
C ASN A 94 -1.42 -4.45 -5.35
N ALA A 95 -0.86 -4.65 -4.14
CA ALA A 95 -1.64 -4.77 -2.92
C ALA A 95 -2.44 -3.50 -2.58
N ARG A 96 -1.91 -2.30 -2.86
CA ARG A 96 -2.61 -1.02 -2.62
C ARG A 96 -3.71 -0.73 -3.63
N LEU A 97 -3.48 -1.08 -4.89
CA LEU A 97 -4.44 -0.89 -5.97
C LEU A 97 -5.50 -1.99 -5.99
N ASN A 98 -5.34 -3.03 -5.17
CA ASN A 98 -6.09 -4.29 -5.30
C ASN A 98 -6.01 -4.86 -6.73
N TYR A 99 -4.93 -4.54 -7.45
CA TYR A 99 -4.76 -4.85 -8.86
C TYR A 99 -4.17 -6.25 -9.01
N GLY A 100 -4.90 -7.14 -9.69
CA GLY A 100 -4.53 -8.54 -9.83
C GLY A 100 -4.76 -9.39 -8.57
N GLN A 101 -5.47 -8.89 -7.55
CA GLN A 101 -5.87 -9.72 -6.41
C GLN A 101 -7.13 -10.53 -6.75
N GLY A 102 -6.91 -11.69 -7.35
CA GLY A 102 -7.84 -12.82 -7.34
C GLY A 102 -7.57 -13.84 -6.23
N ASP A 103 -6.59 -13.58 -5.34
CA ASP A 103 -5.84 -14.65 -4.65
C ASP A 103 -6.14 -14.84 -3.16
N GLU A 104 -7.30 -14.39 -2.66
CA GLU A 104 -7.81 -15.03 -1.44
C GLU A 104 -8.10 -16.53 -1.71
N ASP A 105 -8.39 -16.92 -2.95
CA ASP A 105 -8.63 -18.31 -3.34
C ASP A 105 -7.35 -19.17 -3.50
N GLU A 106 -6.22 -18.61 -3.97
CA GLU A 106 -5.01 -19.42 -4.21
C GLU A 106 -4.38 -20.00 -2.93
N THR A 107 -4.43 -19.25 -1.81
CA THR A 107 -3.77 -19.66 -0.57
C THR A 107 -4.57 -20.67 0.25
N GLY A 108 -5.90 -20.56 0.22
CA GLY A 108 -6.81 -21.60 0.70
C GLY A 108 -6.64 -22.90 -0.09
N GLY A 109 -6.36 -22.78 -1.39
CA GLY A 109 -6.03 -23.90 -2.27
C GLY A 109 -4.86 -24.76 -1.75
N ALA A 110 -3.80 -24.16 -1.21
CA ALA A 110 -2.64 -24.90 -0.71
C ALA A 110 -2.99 -25.86 0.44
N TRP A 111 -3.84 -25.43 1.39
CA TRP A 111 -4.31 -26.29 2.48
C TRP A 111 -5.17 -27.45 1.95
N GLN A 112 -6.11 -27.16 1.04
CA GLN A 112 -6.96 -28.21 0.44
C GLN A 112 -6.13 -29.22 -0.36
N LEU A 113 -5.16 -28.76 -1.15
CA LEU A 113 -4.26 -29.62 -1.91
C LEU A 113 -3.43 -30.54 -1.00
N ALA A 114 -2.94 -30.03 0.14
CA ALA A 114 -2.21 -30.84 1.10
C ALA A 114 -3.12 -31.90 1.77
N ARG A 115 -4.34 -31.52 2.17
CA ARG A 115 -5.33 -32.43 2.78
C ARG A 115 -5.70 -33.60 1.88
N LYS A 116 -5.89 -33.35 0.58
CA LYS A 116 -6.24 -34.38 -0.43
C LYS A 116 -5.19 -35.48 -0.58
N LYS A 117 -3.96 -35.27 -0.08
CA LYS A 117 -2.91 -36.30 -0.06
C LYS A 117 -3.14 -37.34 1.05
N VAL A 118 -3.92 -37.04 2.09
CA VAL A 118 -4.15 -37.94 3.24
C VAL A 118 -5.28 -38.92 2.93
N SER A 119 -5.04 -40.22 3.12
CA SER A 119 -6.04 -41.24 2.80
C SER A 119 -7.27 -41.14 3.70
N GLY A 120 -8.46 -41.06 3.10
CA GLY A 120 -9.74 -40.97 3.80
C GLY A 120 -10.20 -39.56 4.15
N VAL A 121 -9.43 -38.52 3.77
CA VAL A 121 -9.85 -37.12 3.86
C VAL A 121 -10.36 -36.70 2.48
N THR A 122 -11.68 -36.58 2.32
CA THR A 122 -12.32 -36.29 1.02
C THR A 122 -13.12 -35.00 0.99
N ASP A 123 -13.46 -34.45 2.15
CA ASP A 123 -14.37 -33.30 2.24
C ASP A 123 -13.58 -32.00 2.10
N ASP A 124 -13.93 -31.20 1.11
CA ASP A 124 -13.42 -29.84 0.97
C ASP A 124 -14.03 -28.97 2.07
N VAL A 125 -13.16 -28.30 2.85
CA VAL A 125 -13.58 -27.38 3.90
C VAL A 125 -13.44 -25.96 3.36
N GLN A 126 -14.46 -25.13 3.54
CA GLN A 126 -14.39 -23.73 3.13
C GLN A 126 -13.30 -23.01 3.92
N THR A 127 -12.45 -22.27 3.20
CA THR A 127 -11.39 -21.47 3.81
C THR A 127 -11.97 -20.16 4.30
N GLU A 128 -11.87 -19.92 5.60
CA GLU A 128 -12.46 -18.76 6.27
C GLU A 128 -11.35 -17.86 6.78
N TYR A 129 -11.35 -16.59 6.40
CA TYR A 129 -10.27 -15.64 6.75
C TYR A 129 -10.70 -14.64 7.82
N TYR A 130 -11.95 -14.16 7.75
CA TYR A 130 -12.44 -13.02 8.50
C TYR A 130 -13.36 -13.41 9.65
N ARG A 131 -13.31 -12.64 10.75
CA ARG A 131 -14.20 -12.77 11.90
C ARG A 131 -14.83 -11.44 12.26
N ALA A 132 -16.08 -11.45 12.71
CA ALA A 132 -16.71 -10.26 13.28
C ALA A 132 -16.01 -9.83 14.59
N ALA A 133 -15.80 -8.52 14.77
CA ALA A 133 -15.17 -7.98 15.99
C ALA A 133 -16.08 -8.10 17.22
N ASP A 134 -17.40 -7.94 17.02
CA ASP A 134 -18.44 -8.22 18.00
C ASP A 134 -19.70 -8.82 17.33
N LYS A 135 -20.78 -9.05 18.09
CA LYS A 135 -22.03 -9.66 17.58
C LYS A 135 -23.05 -8.64 17.03
N GLY A 136 -22.69 -7.37 16.81
CA GLY A 136 -23.65 -6.31 16.42
C GLY A 136 -23.12 -5.28 15.43
N ASP A 137 -21.81 -5.12 15.31
CA ASP A 137 -21.15 -4.26 14.35
C ASP A 137 -20.94 -4.99 13.02
N TYR A 138 -21.12 -4.25 11.93
CA TYR A 138 -20.76 -4.68 10.58
C TYR A 138 -19.24 -4.67 10.34
N THR A 139 -18.43 -4.77 11.40
CA THR A 139 -16.97 -4.73 11.34
C THR A 139 -16.40 -6.15 11.47
N SER A 140 -15.57 -6.52 10.49
CA SER A 140 -14.83 -7.77 10.50
C SER A 140 -13.33 -7.49 10.44
N PHE A 141 -12.54 -8.43 10.93
CA PHE A 141 -11.09 -8.37 10.86
C PHE A 141 -10.54 -9.68 10.28
N LEU A 142 -9.44 -9.58 9.54
CA LEU A 142 -8.68 -10.75 9.09
C LEU A 142 -8.17 -11.50 10.33
N ASN A 143 -8.74 -12.66 10.62
CA ASN A 143 -8.44 -13.47 11.81
C ASN A 143 -7.40 -14.55 11.48
N CYS A 144 -7.76 -15.45 10.56
CA CYS A 144 -6.86 -16.45 10.00
C CYS A 144 -6.21 -15.89 8.73
N THR A 145 -4.89 -15.65 8.78
CA THR A 145 -4.15 -15.11 7.63
C THR A 145 -3.82 -16.23 6.64
N PRO A 146 -3.57 -15.91 5.36
CA PRO A 146 -3.05 -16.87 4.37
C PRO A 146 -1.84 -17.68 4.84
N ASP A 147 -0.94 -17.08 5.63
CA ASP A 147 0.22 -17.77 6.21
C ASP A 147 -0.16 -18.89 7.18
N ALA A 148 -1.31 -18.81 7.86
CA ALA A 148 -1.77 -19.88 8.74
C ALA A 148 -2.07 -21.15 7.94
N TYR A 149 -2.72 -21.00 6.79
CA TYR A 149 -3.02 -22.09 5.86
C TYR A 149 -1.76 -22.66 5.21
N ARG A 150 -0.82 -21.79 4.78
CA ARG A 150 0.49 -22.23 4.27
C ARG A 150 1.29 -23.02 5.32
N ASN A 151 1.33 -22.55 6.56
CA ASN A 151 2.03 -23.23 7.64
C ASN A 151 1.38 -24.59 7.96
N ALA A 152 0.06 -24.66 8.00
CA ALA A 152 -0.68 -25.90 8.18
C ALA A 152 -0.41 -26.92 7.07
N ALA A 153 -0.42 -26.47 5.81
CA ALA A 153 -0.12 -27.29 4.64
C ALA A 153 1.30 -27.84 4.68
N LYS A 154 2.30 -26.95 4.88
CA LYS A 154 3.71 -27.35 5.00
C LYS A 154 3.90 -28.36 6.13
N THR A 155 3.31 -28.12 7.30
CA THR A 155 3.44 -29.04 8.44
C THR A 155 2.82 -30.39 8.13
N LEU A 156 1.64 -30.42 7.49
CA LEU A 156 1.02 -31.68 7.07
C LEU A 156 1.91 -32.45 6.10
N GLU A 157 2.53 -31.78 5.13
CA GLU A 157 3.47 -32.43 4.21
C GLU A 157 4.66 -33.06 4.96
N GLU A 158 5.22 -32.37 5.95
CA GLU A 158 6.26 -32.94 6.81
C GLU A 158 5.76 -34.16 7.61
N ARG A 159 4.50 -34.15 8.08
CA ARG A 159 3.91 -35.32 8.78
C ARG A 159 3.65 -36.48 7.84
N ILE A 160 3.18 -36.23 6.63
CA ILE A 160 3.02 -37.24 5.57
C ILE A 160 4.37 -37.87 5.24
N GLN A 161 5.43 -37.07 5.10
CA GLN A 161 6.78 -37.58 4.83
C GLN A 161 7.30 -38.45 5.99
N LYS A 162 7.00 -38.08 7.23
CA LYS A 162 7.49 -38.78 8.43
C LYS A 162 6.73 -40.06 8.77
N PHE A 163 5.40 -40.04 8.68
CA PHE A 163 4.53 -41.14 9.15
C PHE A 163 3.81 -41.88 8.02
N GLY A 164 3.74 -41.29 6.82
CA GLY A 164 3.01 -41.81 5.67
C GLY A 164 1.62 -41.20 5.51
N ALA A 165 1.16 -41.10 4.26
CA ALA A 165 -0.11 -40.46 3.89
C ALA A 165 -1.37 -41.15 4.44
N SER A 166 -1.28 -42.45 4.76
CA SER A 166 -2.40 -43.24 5.28
C SER A 166 -2.37 -43.42 6.80
N SER A 167 -1.36 -42.86 7.48
CA SER A 167 -1.13 -43.05 8.91
C SER A 167 -2.20 -42.35 9.76
N ASP A 168 -2.40 -42.86 10.97
CA ASP A 168 -3.34 -42.25 11.92
C ASP A 168 -2.83 -40.90 12.43
N GLU A 169 -1.50 -40.70 12.48
CA GLU A 169 -0.88 -39.42 12.83
C GLU A 169 -1.16 -38.33 11.79
N ALA A 170 -1.06 -38.66 10.49
CA ALA A 170 -1.38 -37.73 9.41
C ALA A 170 -2.86 -37.32 9.46
N LYS A 171 -3.76 -38.30 9.67
CA LYS A 171 -5.20 -38.03 9.86
C LYS A 171 -5.47 -37.20 11.11
N ALA A 172 -4.81 -37.50 12.22
CA ALA A 172 -4.97 -36.77 13.48
C ALA A 172 -4.50 -35.32 13.38
N TRP A 173 -3.45 -35.03 12.60
CA TRP A 173 -3.03 -33.67 12.29
C TRP A 173 -4.14 -32.91 11.54
N VAL A 174 -4.66 -33.49 10.45
CA VAL A 174 -5.74 -32.88 9.65
C VAL A 174 -6.96 -32.59 10.53
N GLN A 175 -7.44 -33.57 11.28
CA GLN A 175 -8.61 -33.41 12.15
C GLN A 175 -8.42 -32.29 13.18
N GLY A 176 -7.25 -32.23 13.81
CA GLY A 176 -6.95 -31.17 14.77
C GLY A 176 -6.90 -29.79 14.11
N GLN A 177 -6.28 -29.70 12.94
CA GLN A 177 -6.12 -28.44 12.24
C GLN A 177 -7.43 -27.93 11.62
N ASP A 178 -8.28 -28.84 11.13
CA ASP A 178 -9.62 -28.49 10.65
C ASP A 178 -10.45 -27.89 11.81
N LEU A 179 -10.37 -28.47 13.02
CA LEU A 179 -11.00 -27.89 14.21
C LEU A 179 -10.44 -26.50 14.54
N VAL A 180 -9.12 -26.28 14.45
CA VAL A 180 -8.51 -24.95 14.60
C VAL A 180 -9.18 -23.96 13.64
N PHE A 181 -9.28 -24.31 12.35
CA PHE A 181 -9.83 -23.40 11.34
C PHE A 181 -11.34 -23.17 11.44
N THR A 182 -12.11 -24.05 12.12
CA THR A 182 -13.51 -23.72 12.44
C THR A 182 -13.65 -22.45 13.29
N ASN A 183 -12.59 -22.04 14.00
CA ASN A 183 -12.57 -20.83 14.82
C ASN A 183 -12.27 -19.54 14.04
N CYS A 184 -11.98 -19.63 12.74
CA CYS A 184 -11.56 -18.49 11.93
C CYS A 184 -12.66 -17.45 11.75
N ALA A 185 -13.90 -17.85 11.43
CA ALA A 185 -15.01 -16.93 11.21
C ALA A 185 -15.99 -16.81 12.38
N ARG A 186 -15.91 -17.75 13.34
CA ARG A 186 -16.90 -17.91 14.40
C ARG A 186 -16.28 -18.58 15.61
N GLU A 187 -17.01 -18.62 16.72
CA GLU A 187 -16.63 -19.48 17.83
C GLU A 187 -16.78 -20.95 17.40
N GLY A 188 -15.66 -21.66 17.34
CA GLY A 188 -15.57 -23.06 16.93
C GLY A 188 -15.26 -23.98 18.11
N THR A 189 -14.83 -25.19 17.79
CA THR A 189 -14.52 -26.22 18.80
C THR A 189 -13.01 -26.32 19.02
N MET A 190 -12.61 -26.64 20.25
CA MET A 190 -11.21 -26.89 20.59
C MET A 190 -10.80 -28.32 20.23
N PRO A 191 -9.61 -28.54 19.64
CA PRO A 191 -9.05 -29.87 19.49
C PRO A 191 -8.91 -30.58 20.85
N THR A 192 -9.23 -31.87 20.90
CA THR A 192 -9.01 -32.69 22.10
C THR A 192 -7.52 -32.95 22.32
N ALA A 193 -7.10 -33.14 23.58
CA ALA A 193 -5.71 -33.49 23.90
C ALA A 193 -5.30 -34.81 23.21
N ALA A 194 -4.04 -34.89 22.79
CA ALA A 194 -3.50 -36.12 22.23
C ALA A 194 -3.45 -37.22 23.31
N PRO A 195 -3.77 -38.49 22.98
CA PRO A 195 -3.63 -39.59 23.92
C PRO A 195 -2.21 -39.72 24.49
N ASP A 196 -2.08 -40.22 25.71
CA ASP A 196 -0.77 -40.44 26.33
C ASP A 196 0.09 -41.46 25.57
N SER A 197 -0.53 -42.37 24.83
CA SER A 197 0.14 -43.33 23.96
C SER A 197 0.61 -42.75 22.61
N ALA A 198 0.21 -41.52 22.27
CA ALA A 198 0.56 -40.93 20.98
C ALA A 198 2.07 -40.64 20.87
N PRO A 199 2.66 -40.70 19.66
CA PRO A 199 4.03 -40.28 19.45
C PRO A 199 4.28 -38.85 19.92
N GLN A 200 5.47 -38.57 20.45
CA GLN A 200 5.80 -37.27 21.03
C GLN A 200 5.56 -36.10 20.06
N GLN A 201 5.85 -36.31 18.76
CA GLN A 201 5.55 -35.33 17.71
C GLN A 201 4.06 -34.93 17.68
N VAL A 202 3.16 -35.92 17.77
CA VAL A 202 1.70 -35.69 17.74
C VAL A 202 1.25 -34.93 18.99
N LYS A 203 1.89 -35.16 20.14
CA LYS A 203 1.62 -34.38 21.36
C LYS A 203 2.03 -32.92 21.21
N TYR A 204 3.20 -32.64 20.66
CA TYR A 204 3.64 -31.26 20.38
C TYR A 204 2.72 -30.55 19.39
N ASP A 205 2.38 -31.25 18.31
CA ASP A 205 1.46 -30.77 17.29
C ASP A 205 0.08 -30.45 17.87
N ARG A 206 -0.47 -31.33 18.69
CA ARG A 206 -1.79 -31.11 19.31
C ARG A 206 -1.75 -29.97 20.33
N ALA A 207 -0.65 -29.82 21.09
CA ALA A 207 -0.48 -28.67 21.97
C ALA A 207 -0.50 -27.34 21.20
N TYR A 208 0.20 -27.28 20.06
CA TYR A 208 0.16 -26.13 19.15
C TYR A 208 -1.25 -25.88 18.61
N GLN A 209 -1.94 -26.92 18.14
CA GLN A 209 -3.31 -26.79 17.63
C GLN A 209 -4.29 -26.29 18.70
N ILE A 210 -4.21 -26.76 19.94
CA ILE A 210 -5.04 -26.25 21.05
C ILE A 210 -4.77 -24.76 21.29
N ALA A 211 -3.50 -24.36 21.36
CA ALA A 211 -3.10 -22.97 21.56
C ALA A 211 -3.61 -22.06 20.42
N ALA A 212 -3.47 -22.52 19.17
CA ALA A 212 -3.93 -21.82 17.98
C ALA A 212 -5.46 -21.73 17.92
N ALA A 213 -6.18 -22.78 18.31
CA ALA A 213 -7.64 -22.75 18.41
C ALA A 213 -8.09 -21.66 19.37
N HIS A 214 -7.55 -21.61 20.61
CA HIS A 214 -7.85 -20.52 21.55
C HIS A 214 -7.56 -19.13 20.96
N PHE A 215 -6.44 -18.97 20.26
CA PHE A 215 -6.08 -17.71 19.63
C PHE A 215 -7.13 -17.27 18.60
N TYR A 216 -7.52 -18.15 17.68
CA TYR A 216 -8.52 -17.84 16.67
C TYR A 216 -9.93 -17.70 17.25
N SER A 217 -10.21 -18.34 18.39
CA SER A 217 -11.44 -18.18 19.17
C SER A 217 -11.57 -16.84 19.90
N MET A 218 -10.54 -15.99 19.87
CA MET A 218 -10.40 -14.74 20.65
C MET A 218 -10.15 -14.93 22.16
N ASN A 219 -9.81 -16.15 22.59
CA ASN A 219 -9.46 -16.48 23.97
C ASN A 219 -7.96 -16.22 24.19
N TYR A 220 -7.57 -14.93 24.13
CA TYR A 220 -6.16 -14.55 24.01
C TYR A 220 -5.32 -14.85 25.25
N ASP A 221 -5.91 -14.82 26.45
CA ASP A 221 -5.20 -15.13 27.69
C ASP A 221 -4.92 -16.64 27.83
N GLU A 222 -5.89 -17.48 27.47
CA GLU A 222 -5.72 -18.93 27.37
C GLU A 222 -4.72 -19.29 26.28
N ALA A 223 -4.85 -18.69 25.08
CA ALA A 223 -3.92 -18.90 23.98
C ALA A 223 -2.49 -18.57 24.39
N ARG A 224 -2.30 -17.41 25.02
CA ARG A 224 -1.01 -16.98 25.57
C ARG A 224 -0.45 -18.02 26.54
N THR A 225 -1.24 -18.46 27.51
CA THR A 225 -0.83 -19.47 28.51
C THR A 225 -0.35 -20.77 27.85
N HIS A 226 -1.10 -21.24 26.84
CA HIS A 226 -0.73 -22.44 26.09
C HIS A 226 0.55 -22.23 25.26
N PHE A 227 0.69 -21.09 24.58
CA PHE A 227 1.91 -20.78 23.82
C PHE A 227 3.12 -20.60 24.73
N GLU A 228 2.99 -19.97 25.90
CA GLU A 228 4.09 -19.85 26.88
C GLU A 228 4.59 -21.21 27.34
N ARG A 229 3.69 -22.19 27.56
CA ARG A 229 4.09 -23.57 27.88
C ARG A 229 4.91 -24.19 26.74
N ILE A 230 4.47 -24.05 25.49
CA ILE A 230 5.21 -24.56 24.32
C ILE A 230 6.56 -23.84 24.17
N ALA A 231 6.56 -22.52 24.34
CA ALA A 231 7.74 -21.67 24.28
C ALA A 231 8.72 -21.91 25.43
N SER A 232 8.32 -22.59 26.51
CA SER A 232 9.22 -22.99 27.59
C SER A 232 9.87 -24.35 27.35
N ASP A 233 9.31 -25.16 26.44
CA ASP A 233 9.82 -26.49 26.11
C ASP A 233 10.72 -26.44 24.87
N ALA A 234 12.03 -26.39 25.09
CA ALA A 234 13.02 -26.37 24.02
C ALA A 234 13.06 -27.66 23.17
N SER A 235 12.42 -28.75 23.62
CA SER A 235 12.30 -29.99 22.85
C SER A 235 11.15 -29.95 21.84
N SER A 236 10.21 -29.01 21.99
CA SER A 236 9.12 -28.84 21.05
C SER A 236 9.61 -28.20 19.75
N PRO A 237 9.27 -28.77 18.57
CA PRO A 237 9.57 -28.13 17.29
C PRO A 237 8.82 -26.79 17.10
N TRP A 238 7.81 -26.52 17.93
CA TRP A 238 7.04 -25.28 17.92
C TRP A 238 7.61 -24.20 18.84
N HIS A 239 8.69 -24.48 19.57
CA HIS A 239 9.26 -23.60 20.61
C HIS A 239 9.42 -22.14 20.13
N GLU A 240 10.21 -21.90 19.08
CA GLU A 240 10.48 -20.55 18.58
C GLU A 240 9.19 -19.87 18.06
N GLN A 241 8.38 -20.61 17.30
CA GLN A 241 7.13 -20.10 16.75
C GLN A 241 6.14 -19.72 17.87
N ALA A 242 6.10 -20.48 18.96
CA ALA A 242 5.26 -20.21 20.11
C ALA A 242 5.69 -18.93 20.83
N GLN A 243 7.00 -18.65 20.96
CA GLN A 243 7.48 -17.38 21.52
C GLN A 243 6.94 -16.16 20.73
N TYR A 244 6.88 -16.26 19.41
CA TYR A 244 6.28 -15.23 18.55
C TYR A 244 4.75 -15.17 18.69
N LEU A 245 4.09 -16.33 18.84
CA LEU A 245 2.63 -16.38 19.00
C LEU A 245 2.15 -15.84 20.36
N VAL A 246 2.96 -15.92 21.42
CA VAL A 246 2.73 -15.20 22.68
C VAL A 246 2.57 -13.70 22.41
N ALA A 247 3.50 -13.10 21.67
CA ALA A 247 3.41 -11.69 21.31
C ALA A 247 2.18 -11.37 20.44
N ARG A 248 1.84 -12.24 19.49
CA ARG A 248 0.62 -12.07 18.67
C ARG A 248 -0.66 -12.11 19.51
N ALA A 249 -0.76 -13.00 20.49
CA ALA A 249 -1.91 -13.06 21.39
C ALA A 249 -2.08 -11.74 22.16
N LEU A 250 -0.98 -11.19 22.69
CA LEU A 250 -0.97 -9.89 23.36
C LEU A 250 -1.37 -8.74 22.43
N ILE A 251 -0.85 -8.69 21.21
CA ILE A 251 -1.22 -7.66 20.23
C ILE A 251 -2.69 -7.75 19.85
N ARG A 252 -3.24 -8.96 19.67
CA ARG A 252 -4.67 -9.15 19.38
C ARG A 252 -5.55 -8.72 20.55
N LYS A 253 -5.17 -9.09 21.78
CA LYS A 253 -5.83 -8.60 23.01
C LYS A 253 -5.84 -7.07 23.05
N ALA A 254 -4.72 -6.42 22.74
CA ALA A 254 -4.63 -4.96 22.70
C ALA A 254 -5.46 -4.31 21.57
N SER A 255 -5.71 -5.04 20.47
CA SER A 255 -6.37 -4.51 19.28
C SER A 255 -7.89 -4.66 19.32
N ILE A 256 -8.41 -5.75 19.91
CA ILE A 256 -9.84 -6.11 19.88
C ILE A 256 -10.41 -6.29 21.30
N GLY A 257 -9.56 -6.41 22.32
CA GLY A 257 -9.99 -6.52 23.72
C GLY A 257 -10.22 -5.15 24.37
N ASP A 258 -10.37 -5.18 25.70
CA ASP A 258 -10.66 -3.98 26.51
C ASP A 258 -9.58 -2.91 26.39
N GLU A 259 -10.00 -1.67 26.14
CA GLU A 259 -9.13 -0.52 25.90
C GLU A 259 -8.24 -0.21 27.11
N ALA A 260 -8.73 -0.42 28.34
CA ALA A 260 -7.94 -0.19 29.55
C ALA A 260 -6.72 -1.13 29.64
N SER A 261 -6.80 -2.33 29.06
CA SER A 261 -5.71 -3.32 29.05
C SER A 261 -4.68 -3.08 27.94
N ARG A 262 -4.98 -2.21 26.98
CA ARG A 262 -4.17 -2.00 25.76
C ARG A 262 -2.72 -1.59 26.06
N PRO A 263 -2.42 -0.59 26.92
CA PRO A 263 -1.03 -0.17 27.15
C PRO A 263 -0.16 -1.28 27.72
N GLU A 264 -0.68 -2.02 28.70
CA GLU A 264 0.03 -3.13 29.33
C GLU A 264 0.27 -4.28 28.34
N ALA A 265 -0.76 -4.66 27.58
CA ALA A 265 -0.65 -5.73 26.59
C ALA A 265 0.38 -5.41 25.50
N LEU A 266 0.43 -4.16 25.01
CA LEU A 266 1.43 -3.74 24.04
C LEU A 266 2.85 -3.70 24.63
N ALA A 267 3.02 -3.24 25.87
CA ALA A 267 4.32 -3.25 26.55
C ALA A 267 4.86 -4.68 26.74
N GLN A 268 4.00 -5.62 27.13
CA GLN A 268 4.37 -7.03 27.26
C GLN A 268 4.70 -7.65 25.89
N ALA A 269 3.93 -7.32 24.85
CA ALA A 269 4.20 -7.78 23.48
C ALA A 269 5.54 -7.25 22.96
N GLU A 270 5.86 -5.98 23.24
CA GLU A 270 7.14 -5.38 22.86
C GLU A 270 8.32 -6.11 23.50
N ALA A 271 8.25 -6.38 24.81
CA ALA A 271 9.28 -7.13 25.53
C ALA A 271 9.46 -8.54 24.95
N GLN A 272 8.35 -9.23 24.67
CA GLN A 272 8.38 -10.57 24.09
C GLN A 272 8.97 -10.58 22.67
N LEU A 273 8.64 -9.60 21.81
CA LEU A 273 9.21 -9.52 20.46
C LEU A 273 10.69 -9.20 20.47
N LYS A 274 11.15 -8.32 21.38
CA LYS A 274 12.57 -8.04 21.59
C LYS A 274 13.33 -9.31 21.98
N LYS A 275 12.73 -10.17 22.82
CA LYS A 275 13.27 -11.49 23.16
C LYS A 275 13.36 -12.40 21.93
N VAL A 276 12.26 -12.54 21.18
CA VAL A 276 12.24 -13.35 19.94
C VAL A 276 13.32 -12.91 18.96
N LEU A 277 13.48 -11.59 18.73
CA LEU A 277 14.49 -11.05 17.83
C LEU A 277 15.94 -11.36 18.26
N ALA A 278 16.18 -11.50 19.56
CA ALA A 278 17.48 -11.83 20.13
C ALA A 278 17.77 -13.34 20.10
N GLU A 279 16.76 -14.18 20.24
CA GLU A 279 16.91 -15.64 20.42
C GLU A 279 16.69 -16.45 19.13
N THR A 280 15.82 -16.01 18.21
CA THR A 280 15.48 -16.82 17.03
C THR A 280 16.63 -16.93 16.04
N HIS A 281 16.84 -18.15 15.53
CA HIS A 281 17.75 -18.42 14.43
C HIS A 281 17.06 -18.41 13.07
N GLN A 282 15.73 -18.31 13.04
CA GLN A 282 14.93 -18.32 11.81
C GLN A 282 14.79 -16.91 11.25
N SER A 283 15.40 -16.65 10.08
CA SER A 283 15.36 -15.34 9.42
C SER A 283 13.92 -14.85 9.13
N ALA A 284 13.04 -15.75 8.69
CA ALA A 284 11.63 -15.44 8.44
C ALA A 284 10.87 -15.04 9.70
N LEU A 285 11.14 -15.72 10.83
CA LEU A 285 10.52 -15.39 12.11
C LEU A 285 11.06 -14.06 12.65
N LYS A 286 12.36 -13.80 12.48
CA LYS A 286 12.99 -12.53 12.83
C LYS A 286 12.36 -11.35 12.09
N LEU A 287 12.14 -11.50 10.78
CA LEU A 287 11.44 -10.49 9.97
C LEU A 287 10.01 -10.26 10.47
N SER A 288 9.27 -11.34 10.70
CA SER A 288 7.89 -11.28 11.19
C SER A 288 7.79 -10.61 12.57
N ALA A 289 8.72 -10.91 13.47
CA ALA A 289 8.81 -10.30 14.79
C ALA A 289 9.14 -8.79 14.70
N GLN A 290 10.04 -8.41 13.79
CA GLN A 290 10.36 -7.00 13.56
C GLN A 290 9.14 -6.22 13.04
N ASN A 291 8.37 -6.81 12.12
CA ASN A 291 7.17 -6.17 11.57
C ASN A 291 6.08 -5.96 12.65
N LEU A 292 5.88 -6.94 13.54
CA LEU A 292 4.98 -6.75 14.69
C LEU A 292 5.51 -5.72 15.70
N LEU A 293 6.82 -5.66 15.90
CA LEU A 293 7.43 -4.65 16.76
C LEU A 293 7.21 -3.25 16.18
N ASN A 294 7.33 -3.09 14.87
CA ASN A 294 7.01 -1.84 14.17
C ASN A 294 5.54 -1.48 14.32
N LEU A 295 4.60 -2.44 14.22
CA LEU A 295 3.18 -2.19 14.48
C LEU A 295 2.93 -1.65 15.90
N ILE A 296 3.62 -2.19 16.91
CA ILE A 296 3.53 -1.67 18.28
C ILE A 296 4.09 -0.23 18.33
N LYS A 297 5.26 0.01 17.74
CA LYS A 297 5.86 1.36 17.68
C LYS A 297 4.99 2.35 16.92
N LEU A 298 4.26 1.92 15.88
CA LEU A 298 3.33 2.78 15.14
C LEU A 298 2.21 3.31 16.03
N ARG A 299 1.79 2.52 17.03
CA ARG A 299 0.73 2.89 17.98
C ARG A 299 1.26 3.65 19.19
N MET A 300 2.45 3.30 19.67
CA MET A 300 3.00 3.84 20.92
C MET A 300 4.02 4.95 20.73
N ASN A 301 4.84 4.87 19.68
CA ASN A 301 6.00 5.75 19.43
C ASN A 301 6.14 6.12 17.93
N PRO A 302 5.09 6.63 17.26
CA PRO A 302 5.07 6.78 15.79
C PRO A 302 6.15 7.73 15.25
N ALA A 303 6.48 8.80 15.97
CA ALA A 303 7.55 9.72 15.56
C ALA A 303 8.94 9.06 15.61
N GLN A 304 9.18 8.16 16.56
CA GLN A 304 10.42 7.37 16.60
C GLN A 304 10.45 6.38 15.44
N LEU A 305 9.35 5.66 15.20
CA LEU A 305 9.26 4.72 14.09
C LEU A 305 9.52 5.40 12.75
N MET A 306 8.94 6.59 12.52
CA MET A 306 9.16 7.32 11.27
C MET A 306 10.65 7.59 11.00
N ARG A 307 11.41 7.99 12.04
CA ARG A 307 12.87 8.19 11.91
C ARG A 307 13.63 6.89 11.64
N GLU A 308 13.25 5.80 12.29
CA GLU A 308 13.87 4.47 12.06
C GLU A 308 13.60 3.99 10.63
N LEU A 309 12.37 4.16 10.13
CA LEU A 309 11.97 3.78 8.78
C LEU A 309 12.70 4.62 7.72
N THR A 310 12.79 5.94 7.87
CA THR A 310 13.50 6.78 6.88
C THR A 310 14.99 6.48 6.84
N GLN A 311 15.62 6.20 8.00
CA GLN A 311 17.00 5.73 8.03
C GLN A 311 17.18 4.37 7.34
N SER A 312 16.23 3.44 7.48
CA SER A 312 16.28 2.14 6.80
C SER A 312 16.07 2.28 5.29
N LEU A 313 15.05 3.04 4.88
CA LEU A 313 14.66 3.26 3.49
C LEU A 313 15.71 4.00 2.67
N LEU A 314 16.53 4.84 3.30
CA LEU A 314 17.63 5.59 2.67
C LEU A 314 18.99 4.90 2.80
N ARG A 315 19.08 3.78 3.53
CA ARG A 315 20.33 3.05 3.69
C ARG A 315 20.83 2.52 2.32
N PRO A 316 22.12 2.69 2.01
CA PRO A 316 22.71 2.04 0.84
C PRO A 316 22.67 0.51 0.96
N GLY A 317 22.31 -0.18 -0.13
CA GLY A 317 22.29 -1.64 -0.22
C GLY A 317 20.87 -2.23 -0.27
N PRO A 318 20.77 -3.57 -0.39
CA PRO A 318 19.49 -4.26 -0.49
C PRO A 318 18.68 -4.15 0.80
N ASN A 319 17.39 -3.83 0.67
CA ASN A 319 16.44 -3.86 1.78
C ASN A 319 15.45 -5.03 1.59
N SER A 320 15.62 -6.10 2.38
CA SER A 320 14.74 -7.28 2.34
C SER A 320 13.35 -7.04 2.93
N ASN A 321 13.12 -5.92 3.62
CA ASN A 321 11.83 -5.55 4.21
C ASN A 321 11.20 -4.31 3.55
N LEU A 322 11.70 -3.93 2.36
CA LEU A 322 11.34 -2.68 1.68
C LEU A 322 9.82 -2.48 1.56
N LYS A 323 9.09 -3.54 1.18
CA LYS A 323 7.63 -3.51 1.01
C LYS A 323 6.92 -3.03 2.29
N GLN A 324 7.23 -3.66 3.44
CA GLN A 324 6.56 -3.34 4.70
C GLN A 324 7.03 -1.99 5.25
N GLU A 325 8.33 -1.70 5.21
CA GLU A 325 8.87 -0.44 5.73
C GLU A 325 8.36 0.78 4.96
N LEU A 326 8.28 0.67 3.63
CA LEU A 326 7.70 1.72 2.81
C LEU A 326 6.19 1.83 3.04
N TRP A 327 5.51 0.71 3.30
CA TRP A 327 4.09 0.74 3.65
C TRP A 327 3.85 1.54 4.94
N ASP A 328 4.53 1.16 6.01
CA ASP A 328 4.42 1.77 7.33
C ASP A 328 4.82 3.25 7.28
N TYR A 329 5.88 3.58 6.52
CA TYR A 329 6.35 4.96 6.36
C TYR A 329 5.29 5.85 5.72
N THR A 330 4.67 5.43 4.61
CA THR A 330 3.65 6.30 4.00
C THR A 330 2.40 6.39 4.85
N ILE A 331 1.98 5.32 5.55
CA ILE A 331 0.86 5.39 6.52
C ILE A 331 1.13 6.45 7.59
N LEU A 332 2.35 6.49 8.15
CA LEU A 332 2.72 7.52 9.14
C LEU A 332 2.71 8.92 8.53
N LEU A 333 3.17 9.07 7.29
CA LEU A 333 3.16 10.35 6.58
C LEU A 333 1.73 10.81 6.26
N ASP A 334 0.84 9.91 5.87
CA ASP A 334 -0.58 10.18 5.62
C ASP A 334 -1.27 10.68 6.90
N ARG A 335 -1.03 9.99 8.03
CA ARG A 335 -1.53 10.38 9.37
C ARG A 335 -0.96 11.71 9.86
N TYR A 336 0.29 12.02 9.50
CA TYR A 336 0.91 13.30 9.84
C TYR A 336 0.30 14.47 9.04
N LEU A 337 -0.02 14.24 7.76
CA LEU A 337 -0.59 15.26 6.87
C LEU A 337 -2.11 15.39 6.97
N GLY A 338 -2.79 14.39 7.54
CA GLY A 338 -4.26 14.35 7.61
C GLY A 338 -4.91 13.92 6.29
N ASP A 339 -4.18 13.19 5.45
CA ASP A 339 -4.65 12.69 4.15
C ASP A 339 -5.20 11.25 4.25
N SER A 340 -5.53 10.80 5.46
CA SER A 340 -6.19 9.52 5.74
C SER A 340 -7.69 9.73 6.00
N ASP A 341 -8.47 8.65 5.95
CA ASP A 341 -9.86 8.66 6.42
C ASP A 341 -9.97 9.00 7.93
N GLU A 342 -8.88 8.78 8.66
CA GLU A 342 -8.72 9.21 10.05
C GLU A 342 -8.19 10.66 10.13
N PRO A 343 -8.65 11.48 11.11
CA PRO A 343 -8.07 12.78 11.37
C PRO A 343 -6.57 12.73 11.62
N ALA A 344 -5.87 13.83 11.34
CA ALA A 344 -4.44 13.94 11.61
C ALA A 344 -4.12 13.61 13.08
N ASP A 345 -3.05 12.85 13.30
CA ASP A 345 -2.57 12.54 14.65
C ASP A 345 -1.81 13.77 15.19
N GLU A 346 -2.50 14.60 15.98
CA GLU A 346 -1.95 15.84 16.55
C GLU A 346 -0.69 15.62 17.39
N ASN A 347 -0.57 14.47 18.07
CA ASN A 347 0.62 14.15 18.86
C ASN A 347 1.80 13.80 17.95
N LEU A 348 1.56 13.02 16.90
CA LEU A 348 2.55 12.73 15.86
C LEU A 348 2.98 14.03 15.17
N LYS A 349 2.02 14.88 14.81
CA LYS A 349 2.27 16.18 14.19
C LYS A 349 3.16 17.05 15.06
N LYS A 350 2.79 17.26 16.32
CA LYS A 350 3.60 18.01 17.27
C LYS A 350 5.01 17.44 17.44
N ALA A 351 5.15 16.11 17.49
CA ALA A 351 6.44 15.46 17.66
C ALA A 351 7.35 15.61 16.43
N LEU A 352 6.79 15.54 15.22
CA LEU A 352 7.55 15.71 13.96
C LEU A 352 7.82 17.18 13.62
N ASP A 353 6.97 18.10 14.07
CA ASP A 353 7.19 19.54 13.90
C ASP A 353 8.18 20.13 14.92
N ALA A 354 8.39 19.46 16.07
CA ALA A 354 9.38 19.86 17.07
C ALA A 354 10.83 19.55 16.67
N GLY A 355 11.05 18.75 15.62
CA GLY A 355 12.37 18.35 15.14
C GLY A 355 12.63 18.76 13.69
N GLU A 356 13.90 18.67 13.28
CA GLU A 356 14.25 18.74 11.86
C GLU A 356 13.74 17.48 11.16
N LYS A 357 13.06 17.65 10.03
CA LYS A 357 12.58 16.56 9.19
C LYS A 357 13.75 15.95 8.44
N ASP A 358 13.74 14.63 8.26
CA ASP A 358 14.73 13.99 7.37
C ASP A 358 14.51 14.43 5.90
N GLU A 359 15.57 14.30 5.09
CA GLU A 359 15.61 14.79 3.71
C GLU A 359 14.46 14.26 2.85
N LEU A 360 14.12 12.98 2.98
CA LEU A 360 13.07 12.34 2.20
C LEU A 360 11.69 12.89 2.61
N THR A 361 11.42 12.93 3.91
CA THR A 361 10.16 13.45 4.44
C THR A 361 9.98 14.93 4.09
N ASP A 362 11.02 15.75 4.24
CA ASP A 362 11.02 17.16 3.86
C ASP A 362 10.73 17.33 2.36
N TRP A 363 11.43 16.57 1.51
CA TRP A 363 11.21 16.61 0.07
C TRP A 363 9.81 16.17 -0.33
N LEU A 364 9.27 15.09 0.24
CA LEU A 364 7.92 14.60 -0.07
C LEU A 364 6.86 15.64 0.27
N ILE A 365 6.90 16.20 1.48
CA ILE A 365 5.96 17.24 1.92
C ILE A 365 6.06 18.45 1.00
N THR A 366 7.28 18.90 0.73
CA THR A 366 7.51 20.09 -0.09
C THR A 366 7.07 19.86 -1.53
N PHE A 367 7.40 18.71 -2.11
CA PHE A 367 7.08 18.41 -3.50
C PHE A 367 5.57 18.37 -3.72
N GLN A 368 4.82 17.74 -2.80
CA GLN A 368 3.37 17.61 -2.88
C GLN A 368 2.59 18.87 -2.48
N ALA A 369 3.19 19.80 -1.72
CA ALA A 369 2.53 21.03 -1.28
C ALA A 369 2.26 22.02 -2.43
N GLU A 370 1.28 22.90 -2.24
CA GLU A 370 0.94 23.96 -3.19
C GLU A 370 2.13 24.92 -3.43
N PRO A 371 2.30 25.46 -4.66
CA PRO A 371 3.45 26.30 -5.00
C PRO A 371 3.67 27.50 -4.06
N LYS A 372 2.57 28.19 -3.70
CA LYS A 372 2.59 29.37 -2.82
C LYS A 372 3.20 29.10 -1.43
N ASP A 373 3.11 27.85 -0.96
CA ASP A 373 3.53 27.45 0.38
C ASP A 373 4.93 26.81 0.38
N SER A 374 5.48 26.48 -0.80
CA SER A 374 6.62 25.56 -0.90
C SER A 374 7.72 25.94 -1.90
N LEU A 375 7.50 26.91 -2.79
CA LEU A 375 8.49 27.32 -3.79
C LEU A 375 9.79 27.85 -3.14
N GLU A 376 9.68 28.74 -2.15
CA GLU A 376 10.85 29.34 -1.50
C GLU A 376 11.73 28.25 -0.88
N HIS A 377 11.12 27.38 -0.08
CA HIS A 377 11.83 26.28 0.57
C HIS A 377 12.47 25.33 -0.44
N ALA A 378 11.73 24.89 -1.48
CA ALA A 378 12.29 24.02 -2.52
C ALA A 378 13.51 24.66 -3.21
N ALA A 379 13.45 25.95 -3.52
CA ALA A 379 14.54 26.67 -4.15
C ALA A 379 15.75 26.87 -3.21
N GLU A 380 15.53 27.21 -1.94
CA GLU A 380 16.60 27.31 -0.93
C GLU A 380 17.30 25.96 -0.74
N ARG A 381 16.53 24.88 -0.61
CA ARG A 381 17.07 23.51 -0.51
C ARG A 381 17.86 23.14 -1.75
N TRP A 382 17.39 23.49 -2.94
CA TRP A 382 18.14 23.27 -4.18
C TRP A 382 19.45 24.07 -4.21
N GLN A 383 19.43 25.35 -3.85
CA GLN A 383 20.66 26.17 -3.83
C GLN A 383 21.71 25.63 -2.86
N ARG A 384 21.28 25.13 -1.69
CA ARG A 384 22.17 24.55 -0.68
C ARG A 384 22.73 23.19 -1.08
N THR A 385 21.90 22.33 -1.66
CA THR A 385 22.26 20.92 -1.92
C THR A 385 22.74 20.65 -3.34
N ASN A 386 22.35 21.48 -4.31
CA ASN A 386 22.46 21.24 -5.75
C ASN A 386 21.93 19.87 -6.20
N SER A 387 21.00 19.28 -5.43
CA SER A 387 20.50 17.93 -5.69
C SER A 387 19.34 17.92 -6.70
N LEU A 388 19.23 16.82 -7.44
CA LEU A 388 18.17 16.62 -8.44
C LEU A 388 16.75 16.62 -7.84
N PRO A 389 16.47 15.99 -6.68
CA PRO A 389 15.14 16.04 -6.09
C PRO A 389 14.68 17.47 -5.82
N TRP A 390 15.53 18.30 -5.21
CA TRP A 390 15.17 19.69 -4.90
C TRP A 390 15.08 20.57 -6.17
N LEU A 391 15.90 20.31 -7.19
CA LEU A 391 15.74 20.95 -8.50
C LEU A 391 14.36 20.66 -9.10
N VAL A 392 13.95 19.39 -9.12
CA VAL A 392 12.65 18.96 -9.64
C VAL A 392 11.50 19.60 -8.83
N ALA A 393 11.62 19.66 -7.51
CA ALA A 393 10.60 20.27 -6.67
C ALA A 393 10.47 21.79 -6.89
N ALA A 394 11.58 22.50 -7.10
CA ALA A 394 11.53 23.92 -7.42
C ALA A 394 10.96 24.17 -8.83
N LEU A 395 11.38 23.36 -9.82
CA LEU A 395 10.90 23.43 -11.20
C LEU A 395 9.40 23.16 -11.33
N SER A 396 8.84 22.29 -10.50
CA SER A 396 7.40 21.98 -10.53
C SER A 396 6.52 23.10 -9.98
N LYS A 397 7.12 24.11 -9.34
CA LYS A 397 6.41 25.18 -8.61
C LYS A 397 6.65 26.56 -9.18
N VAL A 398 7.85 26.83 -9.70
CA VAL A 398 8.24 28.16 -10.15
C VAL A 398 7.43 28.62 -11.37
N GLU A 399 7.08 29.90 -11.45
CA GLU A 399 6.49 30.52 -12.65
C GLU A 399 7.56 31.31 -13.42
N ALA A 400 7.37 31.52 -14.71
CA ALA A 400 8.35 32.18 -15.58
C ALA A 400 8.75 33.61 -15.17
N ASN A 401 7.87 34.32 -14.46
CA ASN A 401 8.08 35.69 -13.98
C ASN A 401 8.81 35.77 -12.63
N ASP A 402 9.02 34.63 -11.95
CA ASP A 402 9.73 34.59 -10.67
C ASP A 402 11.23 34.84 -10.87
N ALA A 403 11.85 35.57 -9.95
CA ALA A 403 13.29 35.88 -9.99
C ALA A 403 14.19 34.63 -9.99
N LYS A 404 13.70 33.50 -9.46
CA LYS A 404 14.41 32.21 -9.39
C LYS A 404 14.34 31.43 -10.71
N ALA A 405 13.41 31.76 -11.60
CA ALA A 405 13.12 30.97 -12.81
C ALA A 405 14.35 30.84 -13.72
N ALA A 406 15.12 31.92 -13.91
CA ALA A 406 16.30 31.89 -14.79
C ALA A 406 17.37 30.88 -14.32
N ALA A 407 17.67 30.86 -13.02
CA ALA A 407 18.65 29.94 -12.44
C ALA A 407 18.18 28.48 -12.53
N LEU A 408 16.91 28.23 -12.21
CA LEU A 408 16.30 26.91 -12.27
C LEU A 408 16.23 26.37 -13.70
N MET A 409 15.86 27.19 -14.69
CA MET A 409 15.86 26.81 -16.10
C MET A 409 17.27 26.45 -16.58
N ALA A 410 18.28 27.25 -16.24
CA ALA A 410 19.67 26.96 -16.60
C ALA A 410 20.17 25.66 -15.94
N ALA A 411 19.69 25.31 -14.76
CA ALA A 411 19.99 24.03 -14.11
C ALA A 411 19.27 22.86 -14.81
N ALA A 412 17.99 23.03 -15.18
CA ALA A 412 17.23 22.05 -15.93
C ALA A 412 17.87 21.69 -17.28
N GLU A 413 18.48 22.67 -17.96
CA GLU A 413 19.22 22.46 -19.22
C GLU A 413 20.45 21.57 -19.08
N ARG A 414 21.07 21.53 -17.89
CA ARG A 414 22.26 20.72 -17.61
C ARG A 414 21.93 19.29 -17.20
N VAL A 415 20.66 18.96 -16.99
CA VAL A 415 20.24 17.59 -16.65
C VAL A 415 20.46 16.70 -17.88
N GLU A 416 21.32 15.69 -17.75
CA GLU A 416 21.65 14.77 -18.83
C GLU A 416 20.48 13.85 -19.21
N PRO A 417 20.36 13.41 -20.48
CA PRO A 417 19.30 12.49 -20.92
C PRO A 417 19.21 11.18 -20.14
N ALA A 418 20.32 10.66 -19.61
CA ALA A 418 20.36 9.44 -18.81
C ALA A 418 19.88 9.63 -17.36
N SER A 419 19.65 10.87 -16.94
CA SER A 419 19.20 11.17 -15.58
C SER A 419 17.73 10.77 -15.38
N PRO A 420 17.38 10.14 -14.25
CA PRO A 420 15.98 9.91 -13.87
C PRO A 420 15.15 11.20 -13.78
N ALA A 421 15.79 12.37 -13.60
CA ALA A 421 15.10 13.66 -13.55
C ALA A 421 14.87 14.28 -14.95
N TYR A 422 15.43 13.72 -16.03
CA TYR A 422 15.51 14.37 -17.33
C TYR A 422 14.14 14.76 -17.89
N ALA A 423 13.22 13.81 -18.00
CA ALA A 423 11.90 14.07 -18.57
C ALA A 423 11.14 15.14 -17.78
N THR A 424 11.16 15.07 -16.44
CA THR A 424 10.55 16.07 -15.55
C THR A 424 11.17 17.45 -15.72
N ALA A 425 12.51 17.53 -15.75
CA ALA A 425 13.23 18.78 -15.94
C ALA A 425 12.92 19.42 -17.31
N GLN A 426 12.92 18.62 -18.39
CA GLN A 426 12.57 19.12 -19.73
C GLN A 426 11.10 19.55 -19.81
N TYR A 427 10.18 18.81 -19.19
CA TYR A 427 8.75 19.16 -19.16
C TYR A 427 8.52 20.54 -18.55
N HIS A 428 9.14 20.82 -17.39
CA HIS A 428 9.02 22.13 -16.76
C HIS A 428 9.82 23.22 -17.46
N LEU A 429 10.98 22.90 -18.06
CA LEU A 429 11.72 23.85 -18.89
C LEU A 429 10.89 24.31 -20.10
N ILE A 430 10.19 23.39 -20.77
CA ILE A 430 9.27 23.70 -21.87
C ILE A 430 8.10 24.55 -21.37
N ARG A 431 7.48 24.17 -20.25
CA ARG A 431 6.41 24.96 -19.61
C ARG A 431 6.85 26.41 -19.36
N LEU A 432 8.03 26.61 -18.78
CA LEU A 432 8.56 27.95 -18.49
C LEU A 432 8.87 28.74 -19.77
N SER A 433 9.42 28.10 -20.81
CA SER A 433 9.59 28.76 -22.12
C SER A 433 8.26 29.15 -22.77
N LEU A 434 7.21 28.35 -22.61
CA LEU A 434 5.85 28.69 -23.08
C LEU A 434 5.32 29.93 -22.36
N GLU A 435 5.44 29.97 -21.04
CA GLU A 435 5.02 31.11 -20.21
C GLU A 435 5.81 32.39 -20.56
N LYS A 436 7.09 32.28 -20.94
CA LYS A 436 7.91 33.40 -21.46
C LYS A 436 7.61 33.81 -22.90
N GLY A 437 6.76 33.07 -23.61
CA GLY A 437 6.49 33.30 -25.03
C GLY A 437 7.61 32.85 -25.97
N GLU A 438 8.58 32.06 -25.50
CA GLU A 438 9.71 31.51 -26.27
C GLU A 438 9.27 30.30 -27.14
N ARG A 439 8.19 30.47 -27.91
CA ARG A 439 7.48 29.39 -28.61
C ARG A 439 8.39 28.59 -29.57
N ALA A 440 9.28 29.27 -30.29
CA ALA A 440 10.19 28.61 -31.23
C ALA A 440 11.25 27.74 -30.52
N VAL A 441 11.71 28.16 -29.33
CA VAL A 441 12.64 27.37 -28.51
C VAL A 441 11.94 26.14 -27.96
N ALA A 442 10.74 26.33 -27.39
CA ALA A 442 9.92 25.24 -26.88
C ALA A 442 9.59 24.20 -27.96
N ARG A 443 9.23 24.65 -29.18
CA ARG A 443 8.90 23.78 -30.32
C ARG A 443 10.09 22.90 -30.73
N ARG A 444 11.27 23.48 -30.93
CA ARG A 444 12.49 22.71 -31.29
C ARG A 444 12.85 21.67 -30.24
N ARG A 445 12.70 22.03 -28.95
CA ARG A 445 12.98 21.12 -27.84
C ARG A 445 11.99 19.95 -27.81
N LEU A 446 10.69 20.23 -27.98
CA LEU A 446 9.65 19.21 -28.07
C LEU A 446 9.84 18.28 -29.27
N ASP A 447 10.18 18.83 -30.45
CA ASP A 447 10.42 18.01 -31.65
C ASP A 447 11.60 17.06 -31.45
N SER A 448 12.66 17.49 -30.75
CA SER A 448 13.80 16.64 -30.39
C SER A 448 13.42 15.54 -29.38
N ILE A 449 12.67 15.89 -28.32
CA ILE A 449 12.25 14.93 -27.29
C ILE A 449 11.30 13.88 -27.87
N LEU A 450 10.33 14.28 -28.69
CA LEU A 450 9.35 13.36 -29.27
C LEU A 450 9.94 12.41 -30.32
N GLN A 451 11.19 12.61 -30.74
CA GLN A 451 11.94 11.67 -31.58
C GLN A 451 12.71 10.62 -30.76
N GLN A 452 12.83 10.80 -29.44
CA GLN A 452 13.52 9.85 -28.57
C GLN A 452 12.69 8.57 -28.41
N ALA A 453 13.36 7.42 -28.49
CA ALA A 453 12.75 6.15 -28.14
C ALA A 453 12.64 6.02 -26.60
N GLY A 454 11.70 5.19 -26.13
CA GLY A 454 11.61 4.81 -24.71
C GLY A 454 10.79 5.74 -23.82
N LEU A 455 10.12 6.76 -24.36
CA LEU A 455 9.15 7.54 -23.57
C LEU A 455 7.95 6.67 -23.19
N SER A 456 7.55 6.69 -21.92
CA SER A 456 6.27 6.11 -21.50
C SER A 456 5.10 6.79 -22.22
N ILE A 457 3.95 6.11 -22.34
CA ILE A 457 2.79 6.66 -23.05
C ILE A 457 2.34 7.97 -22.38
N SER A 458 2.22 8.00 -21.05
CA SER A 458 1.87 9.23 -20.31
C SER A 458 2.89 10.35 -20.55
N THR A 459 4.18 10.04 -20.51
CA THR A 459 5.25 11.02 -20.74
C THR A 459 5.19 11.59 -22.16
N ALA A 460 5.08 10.72 -23.17
CA ALA A 460 4.96 11.14 -24.56
C ALA A 460 3.71 12.01 -24.78
N ASN A 461 2.58 11.67 -24.13
CA ASN A 461 1.35 12.45 -24.22
C ASN A 461 1.42 13.82 -23.54
N LEU A 462 2.17 13.95 -22.45
CA LEU A 462 2.45 15.25 -21.82
C LEU A 462 3.23 16.17 -22.78
N PHE A 463 4.25 15.64 -23.46
CA PHE A 463 5.00 16.41 -24.46
C PHE A 463 4.17 16.70 -25.71
N ARG A 464 3.40 15.73 -26.22
CA ARG A 464 2.47 15.95 -27.35
C ARG A 464 1.45 17.04 -27.02
N HIS A 465 0.94 17.07 -25.79
CA HIS A 465 0.04 18.13 -25.34
C HIS A 465 0.70 19.51 -25.42
N GLN A 466 1.90 19.69 -24.86
CA GLN A 466 2.64 20.96 -24.98
C GLN A 466 2.94 21.32 -26.44
N ARG A 467 3.22 20.32 -27.29
CA ARG A 467 3.49 20.51 -28.71
C ARG A 467 2.27 20.90 -29.53
N MET A 468 1.08 20.40 -29.16
CA MET A 468 -0.22 20.77 -29.71
C MET A 468 -0.53 22.25 -29.43
N LEU A 469 -0.21 22.76 -28.23
CA LEU A 469 -0.38 24.19 -27.89
C LEU A 469 0.51 25.13 -28.73
N LEU A 470 1.53 24.57 -29.39
CA LEU A 470 2.46 25.27 -30.26
C LEU A 470 2.17 25.09 -31.75
N ALA A 471 1.02 24.53 -32.10
CA ALA A 471 0.62 24.31 -33.48
C ALA A 471 0.63 25.63 -34.28
N THR A 472 1.15 25.58 -35.51
CA THR A 472 1.20 26.72 -36.43
C THR A 472 0.11 26.69 -37.49
N ASP A 473 -0.49 25.51 -37.68
CA ASP A 473 -1.49 25.22 -38.69
C ASP A 473 -2.32 23.99 -38.24
N LEU A 474 -3.36 23.68 -39.02
CA LEU A 474 -4.28 22.59 -38.70
C LEU A 474 -3.62 21.21 -38.77
N GLU A 475 -2.70 20.98 -39.71
CA GLU A 475 -2.02 19.69 -39.87
C GLU A 475 -1.14 19.40 -38.65
N ASP A 476 -0.37 20.40 -38.23
CA ASP A 476 0.46 20.36 -37.05
C ASP A 476 -0.38 20.19 -35.77
N PHE A 477 -1.55 20.86 -35.68
CA PHE A 477 -2.48 20.63 -34.57
C PHE A 477 -2.98 19.18 -34.54
N LEU A 478 -3.50 18.67 -35.65
CA LEU A 478 -4.07 17.31 -35.72
C LEU A 478 -3.04 16.24 -35.38
N LYS A 479 -1.80 16.40 -35.86
CA LYS A 479 -0.69 15.47 -35.58
C LYS A 479 -0.39 15.30 -34.09
N TYR A 480 -0.48 16.36 -33.29
CA TYR A 480 -0.17 16.32 -31.86
C TYR A 480 -1.41 16.30 -30.96
N ALA A 481 -2.59 16.57 -31.51
CA ALA A 481 -3.88 16.36 -30.84
C ALA A 481 -4.19 14.87 -30.67
N GLU A 482 -3.80 14.05 -31.66
CA GLU A 482 -3.86 12.59 -31.54
C GLU A 482 -2.88 12.12 -30.46
N ARG A 483 -3.42 11.59 -29.37
CA ARG A 483 -2.68 11.02 -28.25
C ARG A 483 -3.22 9.62 -28.00
N PRO A 484 -2.40 8.57 -28.01
CA PRO A 484 -2.88 7.24 -27.61
C PRO A 484 -3.27 7.26 -26.13
N PRO A 485 -4.38 6.62 -25.72
CA PRO A 485 -4.66 6.44 -24.30
C PRO A 485 -3.57 5.57 -23.66
N ALA A 486 -3.10 5.95 -22.46
CA ALA A 486 -2.24 5.13 -21.63
C ALA A 486 -3.02 3.96 -21.00
N ALA A 487 -4.30 4.18 -20.68
CA ALA A 487 -5.23 3.15 -20.21
C ALA A 487 -6.68 3.60 -20.37
N TYR A 488 -7.59 2.66 -20.13
CA TYR A 488 -9.00 2.93 -19.86
C TYR A 488 -9.31 2.56 -18.42
N SER A 489 -10.08 3.40 -17.71
CA SER A 489 -10.47 3.16 -16.32
C SER A 489 -11.95 3.50 -16.11
N TRP A 490 -12.54 2.89 -15.08
CA TRP A 490 -13.80 3.33 -14.50
C TRP A 490 -13.58 4.47 -13.49
N ASP A 491 -12.39 4.53 -12.87
CA ASP A 491 -11.94 5.48 -11.85
C ASP A 491 -13.01 5.84 -10.81
N ASP A 492 -13.77 4.83 -10.40
CA ASP A 492 -14.81 4.94 -9.39
C ASP A 492 -14.25 5.34 -8.01
N ASP A 493 -12.98 5.05 -7.77
CA ASP A 493 -12.25 5.32 -6.52
C ASP A 493 -11.13 6.36 -6.65
N GLY A 494 -10.95 6.97 -7.83
CA GLY A 494 -9.91 7.97 -8.07
C GLY A 494 -8.47 7.45 -8.11
N ARG A 495 -8.27 6.12 -8.15
CA ARG A 495 -6.94 5.47 -8.16
C ARG A 495 -6.38 5.23 -9.56
N GLU A 496 -7.14 5.53 -10.60
CA GLU A 496 -6.78 5.39 -12.02
C GLU A 496 -6.45 3.93 -12.43
N VAL A 497 -7.04 2.93 -11.78
CA VAL A 497 -6.75 1.51 -12.06
C VAL A 497 -7.22 1.11 -13.47
N PRO A 498 -6.35 0.55 -14.33
CA PRO A 498 -6.74 0.13 -15.67
C PRO A 498 -7.74 -1.03 -15.67
N ILE A 499 -8.69 -1.00 -16.60
CA ILE A 499 -9.61 -2.11 -16.89
C ILE A 499 -8.81 -3.26 -17.55
N ASP A 500 -9.09 -4.51 -17.17
CA ASP A 500 -8.57 -5.65 -17.92
C ASP A 500 -9.27 -5.77 -19.28
N ILE A 501 -8.53 -5.44 -20.33
CA ILE A 501 -8.99 -5.48 -21.72
C ILE A 501 -9.40 -6.91 -22.14
N LYS A 502 -8.85 -7.95 -21.51
CA LYS A 502 -9.22 -9.35 -21.81
C LYS A 502 -10.60 -9.71 -21.28
N GLU A 503 -11.06 -9.02 -20.23
CA GLU A 503 -12.35 -9.28 -19.60
C GLU A 503 -13.45 -8.38 -20.18
N ASP A 504 -13.09 -7.27 -20.82
CA ASP A 504 -14.03 -6.32 -21.42
C ASP A 504 -14.30 -6.61 -22.92
N GLU A 505 -15.49 -7.13 -23.22
CA GLU A 505 -15.88 -7.51 -24.60
C GLU A 505 -15.90 -6.34 -25.60
N ASP A 506 -16.17 -5.12 -25.13
CA ASP A 506 -16.18 -3.94 -26.01
C ASP A 506 -14.75 -3.58 -26.44
N LEU A 507 -13.77 -3.71 -25.53
CA LEU A 507 -12.36 -3.40 -25.78
C LEU A 507 -11.61 -4.53 -26.52
N LYS A 508 -12.10 -5.78 -26.49
CA LYS A 508 -11.55 -6.87 -27.32
C LYS A 508 -11.53 -6.50 -28.80
N SER A 509 -12.53 -5.75 -29.27
CA SER A 509 -12.59 -5.28 -30.66
C SER A 509 -11.52 -4.23 -31.01
N TRP A 510 -10.91 -3.60 -30.00
CA TRP A 510 -9.80 -2.64 -30.12
C TRP A 510 -8.43 -3.30 -29.87
N GLY A 511 -8.41 -4.46 -29.19
CA GLY A 511 -7.23 -5.21 -28.71
C GLY A 511 -6.33 -5.85 -29.78
N GLY A 512 -6.32 -5.32 -31.00
CA GLY A 512 -5.38 -5.67 -32.08
C GLY A 512 -4.47 -4.50 -32.51
N ARG A 513 -4.72 -3.29 -32.02
CA ARG A 513 -3.78 -2.17 -32.17
C ARG A 513 -3.00 -2.07 -30.87
N THR A 514 -1.85 -2.72 -30.84
CA THR A 514 -0.84 -2.62 -29.79
C THR A 514 -0.83 -1.25 -29.11
N LEU A 515 -1.03 -1.25 -27.78
CA LEU A 515 -0.63 -0.15 -26.89
C LEU A 515 0.88 0.07 -26.99
#